data_AF-A0A9D6WW77-F1
#
_entry.id   AF-A0A9D6WW77-F1
#
_cell.length_a   1.000
_cell.length_b   1.000
_cell.length_c   1.000
_cell.angle_alpha   90.00
_cell.angle_beta   90.00
_cell.angle_gamma   90.00
#
_symmetry.space_group_name_H-M   'P 1'
#
loop_
_entity.id
_entity.type
_entity.pdbx_description
1 polymer ?
#
loop_
_entity_poly.entity_id
_entity_poly.type
_entity_poly.pdbx_seq_one_letter_code
_entity_poly.pdbx_strand_id
1 'polypeptide(L)'
;MRYPKTFELPTTDQLTGLVTAAYFRHLLREKLLPEAQASGAPLCLFLLDTDNFLGINTNHGREFGDQVLIEIARAMQNATPANAAVSRYGGDEFCAALPETRLDDAFTLAEELRRQIAAIKFKKHPNVRLTVSLGLAAFPAHAKNDVELMREADQALYLAKTTGRNKISIPLADSRMITKTSYYTAPQLERLAALAKKVKRNEATLLREALDDLLKKYDDQLNKPPKH
;
A
#
# COMPACT_ATOMS: atom_id res chain seq x y z
N MET A 1 39.93 -9.45 10.58
CA MET A 1 38.96 -8.37 10.33
C MET A 1 37.56 -8.98 10.41
N ARG A 2 36.85 -8.78 11.52
CA ARG A 2 35.50 -9.35 11.72
C ARG A 2 34.52 -8.59 10.82
N TYR A 3 33.87 -9.29 9.89
CA TYR A 3 32.72 -8.74 9.17
C TYR A 3 31.62 -8.33 10.17
N PRO A 4 30.97 -7.16 10.01
CA PRO A 4 29.95 -6.71 10.94
C PRO A 4 28.71 -7.62 10.86
N LYS A 5 28.02 -7.75 12.01
CA LYS A 5 26.76 -8.46 12.21
C LYS A 5 25.82 -8.31 11.01
N THR A 6 25.31 -9.43 10.50
CA THR A 6 24.09 -9.47 9.69
C THR A 6 23.02 -8.63 10.38
N PHE A 7 22.57 -7.55 9.73
CA PHE A 7 21.41 -6.79 10.19
C PHE A 7 20.19 -7.70 10.03
N GLU A 8 19.72 -8.29 11.11
CA GLU A 8 18.44 -9.00 11.12
C GLU A 8 17.33 -7.96 10.94
N LEU A 9 16.47 -8.17 9.94
CA LEU A 9 15.29 -7.35 9.73
C LEU A 9 14.36 -7.54 10.93
N PRO A 10 13.88 -6.46 11.57
CA PRO A 10 12.84 -6.58 12.59
C PRO A 10 11.64 -7.30 11.99
N THR A 11 11.27 -8.46 12.52
CA THR A 11 10.23 -9.30 11.91
C THR A 11 8.84 -8.86 12.31
N THR A 12 8.67 -8.28 13.49
CA THR A 12 7.37 -8.03 14.12
C THR A 12 7.21 -6.56 14.56
N ASP A 13 6.04 -5.98 14.28
CA ASP A 13 5.61 -4.68 14.79
C ASP A 13 5.18 -4.80 16.25
N GLN A 14 5.76 -3.98 17.13
CA GLN A 14 5.55 -4.11 18.58
C GLN A 14 4.14 -3.75 19.04
N LEU A 15 3.44 -2.88 18.31
CA LEU A 15 2.09 -2.47 18.68
C LEU A 15 1.05 -3.53 18.30
N THR A 16 1.13 -4.02 17.07
CA THR A 16 0.09 -4.85 16.46
C THR A 16 0.39 -6.34 16.47
N GLY A 17 1.66 -6.73 16.66
CA GLY A 17 2.10 -8.11 16.55
C GLY A 17 2.14 -8.65 15.11
N LEU A 18 1.80 -7.82 14.11
CA LEU A 18 1.91 -8.15 12.70
C LEU A 18 3.36 -8.13 12.24
N VAL A 19 3.63 -8.65 11.03
CA VAL A 19 4.99 -8.50 10.49
C VAL A 19 5.29 -7.05 10.13
N THR A 20 6.55 -6.64 10.22
CA THR A 20 6.94 -5.29 9.78
C THR A 20 6.89 -5.15 8.27
N ALA A 21 6.74 -3.91 7.80
CA ALA A 21 6.79 -3.59 6.37
C ALA A 21 8.07 -4.09 5.67
N ALA A 22 9.21 -4.04 6.36
CA ALA A 22 10.48 -4.49 5.81
C ALA A 22 10.51 -6.01 5.63
N TYR A 23 10.02 -6.75 6.62
CA TYR A 23 9.94 -8.21 6.52
C TYR A 23 8.86 -8.66 5.52
N PHE A 24 7.72 -7.96 5.45
CA PHE A 24 6.69 -8.21 4.44
C PHE A 24 7.23 -8.09 3.01
N ARG A 25 7.94 -7.00 2.70
CA ARG A 25 8.57 -6.82 1.37
C ARG A 25 9.55 -7.93 1.05
N HIS A 26 10.34 -8.36 2.03
CA HIS A 26 11.25 -9.49 1.88
C HIS A 26 10.49 -10.79 1.59
N LEU A 27 9.44 -11.11 2.35
CA LEU A 27 8.60 -12.29 2.11
C LEU A 27 7.94 -12.26 0.74
N LEU A 28 7.38 -11.12 0.33
CA LEU A 28 6.72 -10.96 -0.96
C LEU A 28 7.70 -11.24 -2.11
N ARG A 29 8.88 -10.64 -2.06
CA ARG A 29 9.89 -10.70 -3.13
C ARG A 29 10.61 -12.05 -3.17
N GLU A 30 11.06 -12.55 -2.03
CA GLU A 30 11.97 -13.70 -1.97
C GLU A 30 11.23 -15.04 -1.84
N LYS A 31 9.93 -15.03 -1.51
CA LYS A 31 9.15 -16.25 -1.28
C LYS A 31 7.83 -16.27 -2.05
N LEU A 32 6.88 -15.41 -1.67
CA LEU A 32 5.47 -15.56 -2.11
C LEU A 32 5.30 -15.40 -3.62
N LEU A 33 5.96 -14.40 -4.21
CA LEU A 33 5.85 -14.16 -5.65
C LEU A 33 6.61 -15.22 -6.48
N PRO A 34 7.86 -15.62 -6.14
CA PRO A 34 8.51 -16.76 -6.80
C PRO A 34 7.71 -18.07 -6.72
N GLU A 35 7.09 -18.38 -5.58
CA GLU A 35 6.22 -19.56 -5.42
C GLU A 35 4.98 -19.50 -6.34
N ALA A 36 4.33 -18.33 -6.42
CA ALA A 36 3.21 -18.10 -7.33
C ALA A 36 3.63 -18.20 -8.81
N GLN A 37 4.81 -17.69 -9.17
CA GLN A 37 5.37 -17.80 -10.52
C GLN A 37 5.66 -19.25 -10.92
N ALA A 38 6.28 -20.02 -10.02
CA ALA A 38 6.66 -21.40 -10.29
C ALA A 38 5.44 -22.34 -10.39
N SER A 39 4.42 -22.11 -9.56
CA SER A 39 3.18 -22.91 -9.55
C SER A 39 2.16 -22.46 -10.60
N GLY A 40 2.27 -21.23 -11.11
CA GLY A 40 1.23 -20.58 -11.91
C GLY A 40 -0.03 -20.21 -11.09
N ALA A 41 0.04 -20.33 -9.76
CA ALA A 41 -1.07 -19.97 -8.88
C ALA A 41 -1.24 -18.45 -8.76
N PRO A 42 -2.47 -17.95 -8.58
CA PRO A 42 -2.70 -16.53 -8.38
C PRO A 42 -2.17 -16.08 -7.01
N LEU A 43 -1.68 -14.84 -6.95
CA LEU A 43 -1.31 -14.18 -5.70
C LEU A 43 -2.02 -12.83 -5.65
N CYS A 44 -2.90 -12.64 -4.67
CA CYS A 44 -3.53 -11.34 -4.44
C CYS A 44 -2.80 -10.57 -3.35
N LEU A 45 -2.77 -9.26 -3.50
CA LEU A 45 -2.25 -8.34 -2.50
C LEU A 45 -3.28 -7.24 -2.28
N PHE A 46 -3.48 -6.84 -1.03
CA PHE A 46 -4.21 -5.62 -0.73
C PHE A 46 -3.45 -4.70 0.20
N LEU A 47 -3.62 -3.40 -0.03
CA LEU A 47 -3.29 -2.35 0.90
C LEU A 47 -4.57 -1.84 1.56
N LEU A 48 -4.49 -1.55 2.85
CA LEU A 48 -5.57 -1.04 3.67
C LEU A 48 -5.07 0.21 4.40
N ASP A 49 -5.82 1.30 4.34
CA ASP A 49 -5.52 2.50 5.11
C ASP A 49 -6.73 2.96 5.92
N THR A 50 -6.48 3.40 7.14
CA THR A 50 -7.51 3.83 8.09
C THR A 50 -8.06 5.20 7.70
N ASP A 51 -9.38 5.32 7.49
CA ASP A 51 -9.97 6.60 7.11
C ASP A 51 -9.93 7.61 8.27
N ASN A 52 -9.41 8.81 8.00
CA ASN A 52 -9.36 9.92 8.95
C ASN A 52 -8.63 9.60 10.28
N PHE A 53 -7.60 8.74 10.25
CA PHE A 53 -6.86 8.35 11.45
C PHE A 53 -6.24 9.52 12.21
N LEU A 54 -5.72 10.53 11.51
CA LEU A 54 -5.27 11.77 12.15
C LEU A 54 -6.38 12.42 13.00
N GLY A 55 -7.60 12.47 12.48
CA GLY A 55 -8.76 12.99 13.21
C GLY A 55 -9.11 12.16 14.44
N ILE A 56 -8.97 10.83 14.36
CA ILE A 56 -9.11 9.94 15.53
C ILE A 56 -8.09 10.31 16.60
N ASN A 57 -6.81 10.43 16.23
CA ASN A 57 -5.74 10.80 17.15
C ASN A 57 -5.94 12.18 17.76
N THR A 58 -6.33 13.17 16.95
CA THR A 58 -6.55 14.54 17.42
C THR A 58 -7.72 14.61 18.40
N ASN A 59 -8.82 13.89 18.14
CA ASN A 59 -10.05 14.02 18.93
C ASN A 59 -10.09 13.11 20.16
N HIS A 60 -9.32 12.02 20.16
CA HIS A 60 -9.40 10.97 21.20
C HIS A 60 -8.05 10.56 21.79
N GLY A 61 -6.95 11.15 21.31
CA GLY A 61 -5.60 10.88 21.80
C GLY A 61 -4.94 9.69 21.11
N ARG A 62 -3.60 9.67 21.17
CA ARG A 62 -2.78 8.63 20.53
C ARG A 62 -3.00 7.24 21.11
N GLU A 63 -3.25 7.14 22.42
CA GLU A 63 -3.54 5.85 23.07
C GLU A 63 -4.79 5.19 22.49
N PHE A 64 -5.82 5.99 22.15
CA PHE A 64 -7.00 5.47 21.47
C PHE A 64 -6.70 5.11 20.01
N GLY A 65 -5.88 5.90 19.32
CA GLY A 65 -5.38 5.54 17.98
C GLY A 65 -4.66 4.20 17.98
N ASP A 66 -3.80 3.96 18.96
CA ASP A 66 -3.10 2.68 19.13
C ASP A 66 -4.08 1.52 19.33
N GLN A 67 -5.13 1.72 20.14
CA GLN A 67 -6.21 0.74 20.29
C GLN A 67 -6.92 0.46 18.95
N VAL A 68 -7.20 1.48 18.15
CA VAL A 68 -7.81 1.32 16.81
C VAL A 68 -6.94 0.45 15.91
N LEU A 69 -5.63 0.70 15.88
CA LEU A 69 -4.69 -0.07 15.07
C LEU A 69 -4.59 -1.54 15.51
N ILE A 70 -4.64 -1.80 16.82
CA ILE A 70 -4.67 -3.17 17.38
C ILE A 70 -5.94 -3.90 16.94
N GLU A 71 -7.11 -3.25 16.98
CA GLU A 71 -8.37 -3.88 16.57
C GLU A 71 -8.41 -4.15 15.06
N ILE A 72 -7.83 -3.27 14.23
CA ILE A 72 -7.66 -3.54 12.78
C ILE A 72 -6.76 -4.75 12.57
N ALA A 73 -5.61 -4.80 13.25
CA ALA A 73 -4.67 -5.91 13.13
C ALA A 73 -5.31 -7.26 13.47
N ARG A 74 -6.09 -7.31 14.56
CA ARG A 74 -6.85 -8.51 14.96
C ARG A 74 -7.89 -8.90 13.92
N ALA A 75 -8.64 -7.92 13.39
CA ALA A 75 -9.62 -8.19 12.34
C ALA A 75 -8.95 -8.79 11.09
N MET A 76 -7.79 -8.26 10.69
CA MET A 76 -7.02 -8.79 9.57
C MET A 76 -6.53 -10.22 9.83
N GLN A 77 -5.91 -10.49 10.99
CA GLN A 77 -5.43 -11.83 11.33
C GLN A 77 -6.54 -12.89 11.33
N ASN A 78 -7.73 -12.53 11.80
CA ASN A 78 -8.87 -13.45 11.85
C ASN A 78 -9.52 -13.67 10.48
N ALA A 79 -9.48 -12.68 9.60
CA ALA A 79 -10.10 -12.74 8.28
C ALA A 79 -9.21 -13.41 7.22
N THR A 80 -7.88 -13.29 7.34
CA THR A 80 -6.94 -13.83 6.35
C THR A 80 -6.61 -15.31 6.58
N PRO A 81 -6.36 -16.09 5.52
CA PRO A 81 -5.97 -17.49 5.64
C PRO A 81 -4.58 -17.65 6.29
N ALA A 82 -4.31 -18.83 6.85
CA ALA A 82 -3.09 -19.10 7.61
C ALA A 82 -1.77 -18.98 6.81
N ASN A 83 -1.84 -19.16 5.49
CA ASN A 83 -0.71 -18.98 4.58
C ASN A 83 -0.52 -17.52 4.12
N ALA A 84 -1.40 -16.59 4.52
CA ALA A 84 -1.25 -15.18 4.21
C ALA A 84 -0.11 -14.54 5.01
N ALA A 85 0.56 -13.58 4.39
CA ALA A 85 1.42 -12.65 5.11
C ALA A 85 0.63 -11.38 5.41
N VAL A 86 0.59 -10.95 6.68
CA VAL A 86 -0.17 -9.77 7.13
C VAL A 86 0.75 -8.82 7.88
N SER A 87 0.79 -7.56 7.44
CA SER A 87 1.75 -6.57 7.92
C SER A 87 1.08 -5.26 8.31
N ARG A 88 1.66 -4.62 9.35
CA ARG A 88 1.53 -3.17 9.51
C ARG A 88 2.61 -2.52 8.64
N TYR A 89 2.16 -1.91 7.53
CA TYR A 89 3.03 -1.43 6.47
C TYR A 89 3.53 0.00 6.73
N GLY A 90 2.71 0.83 7.38
CA GLY A 90 2.99 2.21 7.72
C GLY A 90 2.43 2.59 9.10
N GLY A 91 2.22 3.88 9.34
CA GLY A 91 1.66 4.37 10.61
C GLY A 91 0.27 3.80 10.88
N ASP A 92 -0.63 3.97 9.91
CA ASP A 92 -2.04 3.56 9.89
C ASP A 92 -2.41 2.72 8.65
N GLU A 93 -1.37 2.32 7.91
CA GLU A 93 -1.44 1.50 6.71
C GLU A 93 -1.09 0.04 7.04
N PHE A 94 -1.86 -0.87 6.47
CA PHE A 94 -1.70 -2.31 6.58
C PHE A 94 -1.67 -2.94 5.20
N CYS A 95 -1.12 -4.14 5.11
CA CYS A 95 -1.20 -4.91 3.88
C CYS A 95 -1.31 -6.41 4.16
N ALA A 96 -1.82 -7.13 3.18
CA ALA A 96 -1.75 -8.58 3.16
C ALA A 96 -1.42 -9.11 1.77
N ALA A 97 -0.64 -10.19 1.73
CA ALA A 97 -0.43 -11.02 0.56
C ALA A 97 -1.12 -12.37 0.78
N LEU A 98 -1.92 -12.78 -0.19
CA LEU A 98 -2.84 -13.92 -0.16
C LEU A 98 -2.42 -14.91 -1.26
N PRO A 99 -1.55 -15.89 -0.94
CA PRO A 99 -1.14 -16.91 -1.90
C PRO A 99 -2.32 -17.77 -2.33
N GLU A 100 -2.27 -18.29 -3.55
CA GLU A 100 -3.29 -19.18 -4.13
C GLU A 100 -4.71 -18.59 -4.10
N THR A 101 -4.83 -17.27 -4.05
CA THR A 101 -6.10 -16.56 -3.92
C THR A 101 -6.37 -15.76 -5.18
N ARG A 102 -7.54 -15.96 -5.77
CA ARG A 102 -7.98 -15.21 -6.95
C ARG A 102 -8.54 -13.84 -6.55
N LEU A 103 -8.63 -12.92 -7.51
CA LEU A 103 -9.03 -11.53 -7.25
C LEU A 103 -10.47 -11.41 -6.71
N ASP A 104 -11.39 -12.21 -7.23
CA ASP A 104 -12.79 -12.33 -6.81
C ASP A 104 -12.91 -12.80 -5.35
N ASP A 105 -12.14 -13.82 -4.97
CA ASP A 105 -12.10 -14.33 -3.60
C ASP A 105 -11.47 -13.30 -2.65
N ALA A 106 -10.35 -12.68 -3.07
CA ALA A 106 -9.69 -11.63 -2.31
C ALA A 106 -10.60 -10.41 -2.11
N PHE A 107 -11.38 -10.03 -3.13
CA PHE A 107 -12.36 -8.95 -3.03
C PHE A 107 -13.46 -9.26 -2.00
N THR A 108 -13.98 -10.49 -2.03
CA THR A 108 -15.01 -10.93 -1.08
C THR A 108 -14.49 -10.91 0.36
N LEU A 109 -13.27 -11.43 0.58
CA LEU A 109 -12.59 -11.38 1.88
C LEU A 109 -12.36 -9.95 2.35
N ALA A 110 -11.85 -9.10 1.46
CA ALA A 110 -11.58 -7.70 1.75
C ALA A 110 -12.85 -6.91 2.09
N GLU A 111 -13.97 -7.18 1.40
CA GLU A 111 -15.25 -6.53 1.65
C GLU A 111 -15.84 -6.96 2.99
N GLU A 112 -15.70 -8.24 3.33
CA GLU A 112 -16.09 -8.73 4.64
C GLU A 112 -15.23 -8.10 5.75
N LEU A 113 -13.90 -8.07 5.59
CA LEU A 113 -13.00 -7.39 6.50
C LEU A 113 -13.36 -5.92 6.69
N ARG A 114 -13.66 -5.19 5.60
CA ARG A 114 -14.09 -3.79 5.65
C ARG A 114 -15.37 -3.62 6.47
N ARG A 115 -16.36 -4.49 6.26
CA ARG A 115 -17.63 -4.49 7.03
C ARG A 115 -17.40 -4.80 8.50
N GLN A 116 -16.56 -5.79 8.81
CA GLN A 116 -16.21 -6.16 10.19
C GLN A 116 -15.54 -5.00 10.92
N ILE A 117 -14.56 -4.34 10.28
CA ILE A 117 -13.90 -3.15 10.85
C ILE A 117 -14.91 -2.02 11.08
N ALA A 118 -15.82 -1.78 10.14
CA ALA A 118 -16.86 -0.76 10.29
C ALA A 118 -17.88 -1.07 11.41
N ALA A 119 -18.01 -2.34 11.78
CA ALA A 119 -18.89 -2.79 12.86
C ALA A 119 -18.24 -2.68 14.25
N ILE A 120 -16.92 -2.47 14.36
CA ILE A 120 -16.21 -2.39 15.64
C ILE A 120 -16.79 -1.26 16.50
N LYS A 121 -17.15 -1.60 17.74
CA LYS A 121 -17.66 -0.67 18.75
C LYS A 121 -16.66 -0.47 19.87
N PHE A 122 -16.23 0.77 20.06
CA PHE A 122 -15.34 1.14 21.16
C PHE A 122 -16.16 1.55 22.38
N LYS A 123 -16.10 0.75 23.46
CA LYS A 123 -16.88 1.00 24.69
C LYS A 123 -16.68 2.41 25.27
N LYS A 124 -15.44 2.90 25.28
CA LYS A 124 -15.09 4.25 25.78
C LYS A 124 -15.42 5.37 24.78
N HIS A 125 -15.60 5.05 23.51
CA HIS A 125 -15.83 6.00 22.42
C HIS A 125 -16.95 5.51 21.49
N PRO A 126 -18.20 5.37 21.98
CA PRO A 126 -19.29 4.70 21.25
C PRO A 126 -19.72 5.42 19.96
N ASN A 127 -19.38 6.71 19.84
CA ASN A 127 -19.71 7.54 18.67
C ASN A 127 -18.65 7.49 17.56
N VAL A 128 -17.49 6.86 17.82
CA VAL A 128 -16.44 6.73 16.80
C VAL A 128 -16.91 5.75 15.73
N ARG A 129 -16.89 6.20 14.48
CA ARG A 129 -17.10 5.37 13.30
C ARG A 129 -15.75 5.11 12.66
N LEU A 130 -15.25 3.90 12.83
CA LEU A 130 -14.03 3.46 12.17
C LEU A 130 -14.40 2.97 10.77
N THR A 131 -13.72 3.47 9.75
CA THR A 131 -13.81 2.92 8.39
C THR A 131 -12.42 2.81 7.79
N VAL A 132 -12.29 1.92 6.81
CA VAL A 132 -11.04 1.68 6.09
C VAL A 132 -11.32 1.69 4.60
N SER A 133 -10.32 2.09 3.83
CA SER A 133 -10.33 1.95 2.38
C SER A 133 -9.26 0.96 1.96
N LEU A 134 -9.53 0.18 0.91
CA LEU A 134 -8.64 -0.87 0.44
C LEU A 134 -8.39 -0.76 -1.07
N GLY A 135 -7.17 -1.09 -1.47
CA GLY A 135 -6.77 -1.27 -2.87
C GLY A 135 -6.24 -2.68 -3.08
N LEU A 136 -6.79 -3.42 -4.04
CA LEU A 136 -6.44 -4.81 -4.32
C LEU A 136 -5.75 -4.93 -5.67
N ALA A 137 -4.66 -5.70 -5.75
CA ALA A 137 -4.07 -6.11 -7.01
C ALA A 137 -3.77 -7.61 -7.02
N ALA A 138 -3.66 -8.20 -8.21
CA ALA A 138 -3.45 -9.63 -8.38
C ALA A 138 -2.30 -9.88 -9.35
N PHE A 139 -1.44 -10.83 -9.02
CA PHE A 139 -0.49 -11.44 -9.93
C PHE A 139 -1.12 -12.73 -10.51
N PRO A 140 -0.97 -12.99 -11.83
CA PRO A 140 -0.29 -12.17 -12.84
C PRO A 140 -1.21 -11.13 -13.52
N ALA A 141 -2.47 -11.00 -13.09
CA ALA A 141 -3.48 -10.22 -13.83
C ALA A 141 -3.15 -8.73 -13.97
N HIS A 142 -2.59 -8.10 -12.95
CA HIS A 142 -2.30 -6.66 -12.89
C HIS A 142 -0.79 -6.35 -12.89
N ALA A 143 0.06 -7.34 -12.60
CA ALA A 143 1.47 -7.11 -12.35
C ALA A 143 2.33 -8.31 -12.75
N LYS A 144 3.61 -8.05 -13.07
CA LYS A 144 4.61 -9.08 -13.43
C LYS A 144 5.67 -9.30 -12.35
N ASN A 145 5.82 -8.35 -11.44
CA ASN A 145 6.79 -8.37 -10.34
C ASN A 145 6.17 -7.75 -9.06
N ASP A 146 6.89 -7.85 -7.95
CA ASP A 146 6.48 -7.37 -6.62
C ASP A 146 6.30 -5.85 -6.59
N VAL A 147 7.18 -5.11 -7.28
CA VAL A 147 7.12 -3.65 -7.38
C VAL A 147 5.85 -3.20 -8.10
N GLU A 148 5.52 -3.83 -9.24
CA GLU A 148 4.28 -3.57 -9.97
C GLU A 148 3.06 -3.94 -9.14
N LEU A 149 3.07 -5.08 -8.45
CA LEU A 149 1.93 -5.56 -7.66
C LEU A 149 1.60 -4.58 -6.52
N MET A 150 2.61 -4.11 -5.80
CA MET A 150 2.46 -3.08 -4.77
C MET A 150 1.96 -1.76 -5.36
N ARG A 151 2.51 -1.34 -6.50
CA ARG A 151 2.12 -0.08 -7.19
C ARG A 151 0.66 -0.10 -7.65
N GLU A 152 0.18 -1.23 -8.15
CA GLU A 152 -1.21 -1.38 -8.57
C GLU A 152 -2.18 -1.38 -7.39
N ALA A 153 -1.82 -2.02 -6.27
CA ALA A 153 -2.61 -1.98 -5.05
C ALA A 153 -2.67 -0.56 -4.44
N ASP A 154 -1.56 0.19 -4.46
CA ASP A 154 -1.49 1.59 -4.02
C ASP A 154 -2.38 2.52 -4.85
N GLN A 155 -2.31 2.40 -6.18
CA GLN A 155 -3.20 3.16 -7.08
C GLN A 155 -4.68 2.89 -6.80
N ALA A 156 -5.02 1.61 -6.60
CA ALA A 156 -6.37 1.23 -6.26
C ALA A 156 -6.81 1.81 -4.90
N LEU A 157 -5.93 1.78 -3.89
CA LEU A 157 -6.21 2.35 -2.57
C LEU A 157 -6.43 3.87 -2.67
N TYR A 158 -5.60 4.56 -3.43
CA TYR A 158 -5.76 5.98 -3.71
C TYR A 158 -7.12 6.29 -4.36
N LEU A 159 -7.55 5.48 -5.35
CA LEU A 159 -8.86 5.61 -5.96
C LEU A 159 -9.97 5.44 -4.93
N ALA A 160 -9.89 4.45 -4.05
CA ALA A 160 -10.85 4.25 -2.97
C ALA A 160 -10.95 5.48 -2.05
N LYS A 161 -9.81 6.04 -1.65
CA LYS A 161 -9.74 7.23 -0.78
C LYS A 161 -10.30 8.48 -1.42
N THR A 162 -10.00 8.72 -2.70
CA THR A 162 -10.40 9.94 -3.42
C THR A 162 -11.83 9.91 -3.90
N THR A 163 -12.40 8.74 -4.13
CA THR A 163 -13.77 8.61 -4.65
C THR A 163 -14.83 8.41 -3.57
N GLY A 164 -14.50 8.52 -2.28
CA GLY A 164 -15.50 8.50 -1.20
C GLY A 164 -15.13 7.72 0.07
N ARG A 165 -13.95 7.10 0.12
CA ARG A 165 -13.49 6.28 1.26
C ARG A 165 -14.44 5.11 1.58
N ASN A 166 -14.16 4.39 2.66
CA ASN A 166 -14.96 3.25 3.14
C ASN A 166 -15.36 2.26 2.04
N LYS A 167 -14.41 1.95 1.16
CA LYS A 167 -14.66 1.12 -0.02
C LYS A 167 -13.41 0.38 -0.46
N ILE A 168 -13.63 -0.50 -1.42
CA ILE A 168 -12.60 -1.25 -2.11
C ILE A 168 -12.48 -0.73 -3.54
N SER A 169 -11.28 -0.75 -4.07
CA SER A 169 -11.02 -0.51 -5.48
C SER A 169 -9.99 -1.52 -5.99
N ILE A 170 -10.02 -1.75 -7.29
CA ILE A 170 -9.08 -2.60 -8.04
C ILE A 170 -8.50 -1.79 -9.20
N PRO A 171 -7.31 -2.14 -9.71
CA PRO A 171 -6.75 -1.57 -10.92
C PRO A 171 -7.74 -1.65 -12.07
N LEU A 172 -7.91 -0.53 -12.77
CA LEU A 172 -8.56 -0.54 -14.08
C LEU A 172 -7.61 -1.24 -15.04
N ALA A 173 -8.11 -2.20 -15.82
CA ALA A 173 -7.32 -3.09 -16.70
C ALA A 173 -6.41 -2.39 -17.74
N ASP A 174 -6.39 -1.05 -17.78
CA ASP A 174 -5.57 -0.24 -18.70
C ASP A 174 -4.91 1.01 -18.06
N SER A 175 -4.96 1.18 -16.73
CA SER A 175 -4.36 2.36 -16.10
C SER A 175 -2.87 2.17 -15.82
N ARG A 176 -2.02 2.41 -16.83
CA ARG A 176 -0.59 2.72 -16.63
C ARG A 176 -0.38 4.11 -16.01
N MET A 177 -1.17 4.49 -15.00
CA MET A 177 -1.01 5.76 -14.29
C MET A 177 -0.09 5.55 -13.08
N ILE A 178 1.17 5.94 -13.22
CA ILE A 178 2.07 6.02 -12.08
C ILE A 178 1.65 7.22 -11.21
N THR A 179 1.31 6.98 -9.94
CA THR A 179 0.97 8.03 -8.98
C THR A 179 2.22 8.71 -8.44
N LYS A 180 2.09 9.99 -8.11
CA LYS A 180 3.18 10.82 -7.59
C LYS A 180 3.68 10.34 -6.22
N THR A 181 2.78 9.79 -5.42
CA THR A 181 3.04 9.41 -4.03
C THR A 181 4.09 8.30 -3.89
N SER A 182 4.23 7.44 -4.90
CA SER A 182 5.19 6.32 -4.86
C SER A 182 6.67 6.74 -5.01
N TYR A 183 6.94 7.97 -5.45
CA TYR A 183 8.30 8.47 -5.74
C TYR A 183 8.65 9.80 -5.07
N TYR A 184 7.67 10.51 -4.51
CA TYR A 184 7.87 11.83 -3.94
C TYR A 184 7.43 11.87 -2.47
N THR A 185 8.26 12.48 -1.63
CA THR A 185 7.94 12.72 -0.22
C THR A 185 6.77 13.71 -0.07
N ALA A 186 6.06 13.67 1.06
CA ALA A 186 4.95 14.61 1.33
C ALA A 186 5.35 16.10 1.13
N PRO A 187 6.53 16.58 1.59
CA PRO A 187 6.97 17.95 1.30
C PRO A 187 7.17 18.27 -0.19
N GLN A 188 7.57 17.28 -1.00
CA GLN A 188 7.70 17.47 -2.45
C GLN A 188 6.32 17.58 -3.12
N LEU A 189 5.34 16.80 -2.67
CA LEU A 189 3.96 16.87 -3.17
C LEU A 189 3.30 18.19 -2.79
N GLU A 190 3.48 18.67 -1.57
CA GLU A 190 2.97 19.97 -1.13
C GLU A 190 3.55 21.13 -1.95
N ARG A 191 4.87 21.12 -2.18
CA ARG A 191 5.55 22.13 -3.03
C ARG A 191 5.04 22.08 -4.46
N LEU A 192 4.81 20.89 -5.00
CA LEU A 192 4.30 20.68 -6.35
C LEU A 192 2.85 21.18 -6.49
N ALA A 193 1.99 20.91 -5.51
CA ALA A 193 0.62 21.42 -5.46
C ALA A 193 0.60 22.97 -5.37
N ALA A 194 1.47 23.55 -4.53
CA ALA A 194 1.62 24.99 -4.42
C ALA A 194 2.09 25.63 -5.73
N LEU A 195 3.07 25.01 -6.40
CA LEU A 195 3.56 25.44 -7.71
C LEU A 195 2.46 25.38 -8.77
N ALA A 196 1.75 24.24 -8.89
CA ALA A 196 0.67 24.02 -9.84
C ALA A 196 -0.42 25.11 -9.73
N LYS A 197 -0.80 25.47 -8.50
CA LYS A 197 -1.75 26.57 -8.23
C LYS A 197 -1.21 27.92 -8.69
N LYS A 198 0.07 28.22 -8.42
CA LYS A 198 0.71 29.49 -8.80
C LYS A 198 0.81 29.66 -10.32
N VAL A 199 1.15 28.58 -11.04
CA VAL A 199 1.30 28.62 -12.50
C VAL A 199 0.01 28.31 -13.27
N LYS A 200 -1.11 28.07 -12.56
CA LYS A 200 -2.41 27.71 -13.13
C LYS A 200 -2.35 26.51 -14.10
N ARG A 201 -1.55 25.50 -13.77
CA ARG A 201 -1.39 24.27 -14.59
C ARG A 201 -1.69 23.04 -13.75
N ASN A 202 -2.04 21.94 -14.42
CA ASN A 202 -2.20 20.67 -13.74
C ASN A 202 -0.82 20.15 -13.27
N GLU A 203 -0.81 19.70 -12.03
CA GLU A 203 0.21 18.92 -11.38
C GLU A 203 0.83 17.81 -12.25
N ALA A 204 0.03 17.08 -13.03
CA ALA A 204 0.52 16.03 -13.93
C ALA A 204 1.33 16.60 -15.11
N THR A 205 0.96 17.79 -15.60
CA THR A 205 1.67 18.47 -16.69
C THR A 205 3.06 18.92 -16.26
N LEU A 206 3.19 19.41 -15.02
CA LEU A 206 4.47 19.83 -14.46
C LEU A 206 5.43 18.65 -14.24
N LEU A 207 4.92 17.49 -13.82
CA LEU A 207 5.76 16.31 -13.72
C LEU A 207 6.22 15.79 -15.07
N ARG A 208 5.36 15.87 -16.10
CA ARG A 208 5.74 15.49 -17.46
C ARG A 208 6.85 16.38 -17.98
N GLU A 209 6.71 17.69 -17.80
CA GLU A 209 7.75 18.67 -18.16
C GLU A 209 9.08 18.40 -17.41
N ALA A 210 9.02 18.13 -16.10
CA ALA A 210 10.21 17.78 -15.33
C ALA A 210 10.87 16.47 -15.80
N LEU A 211 10.08 15.49 -16.24
CA LEU A 211 10.58 14.25 -16.83
C LEU A 211 11.22 14.50 -18.20
N ASP A 212 10.59 15.30 -19.05
CA ASP A 212 11.13 15.65 -20.37
C ASP A 212 12.47 16.39 -20.24
N ASP A 213 12.56 17.33 -19.30
CA ASP A 213 13.81 18.04 -18.98
C ASP A 213 14.89 17.08 -18.45
N LEU A 214 14.51 16.11 -17.62
CA LEU A 214 15.42 15.09 -17.11
C LEU A 214 15.92 14.19 -18.25
N LEU A 215 15.04 13.70 -19.12
CA LEU A 215 15.43 12.86 -20.25
C LEU A 215 16.35 13.62 -21.21
N LYS A 216 16.04 14.87 -21.52
CA LYS A 216 16.88 15.74 -22.34
C LYS A 216 18.26 15.95 -21.72
N LYS A 217 18.35 16.07 -20.38
CA LYS A 217 19.63 16.21 -19.67
C LYS A 217 20.52 14.96 -19.80
N TYR A 218 19.94 13.77 -19.95
CA TYR A 218 20.66 12.49 -20.01
C TYR A 218 20.63 11.83 -21.40
N ASP A 219 20.22 12.57 -22.43
CA ASP A 219 20.03 12.05 -23.80
C ASP A 219 21.32 11.42 -24.36
N ASP A 220 22.48 12.04 -24.08
CA ASP A 220 23.81 11.53 -24.45
C ASP A 220 24.20 10.19 -23.80
N GLN A 221 23.55 9.83 -22.68
CA GLN A 221 23.78 8.54 -22.00
C GLN A 221 22.79 7.48 -22.48
N LEU A 222 21.58 7.88 -22.88
CA LEU A 222 20.57 7.00 -23.46
C LEU A 222 20.94 6.55 -24.87
N ASN A 223 21.65 7.40 -25.63
CA ASN A 223 22.03 7.14 -27.02
C ASN A 223 23.45 6.57 -27.19
N LYS A 224 24.16 6.23 -26.09
CA LYS A 224 25.45 5.55 -26.19
C LYS A 224 25.24 4.05 -26.45
N PRO A 225 25.86 3.47 -27.49
CA PRO A 225 25.83 2.03 -27.66
C PRO A 225 26.46 1.35 -26.44
N PRO A 226 25.93 0.19 -26.01
CA PRO A 226 26.49 -0.54 -24.88
C PRO A 226 27.97 -0.84 -25.15
N LYS A 227 28.84 -0.51 -24.18
CA LYS A 227 30.24 -0.92 -24.25
C LYS A 227 30.29 -2.44 -24.14
N HIS A 228 30.73 -3.09 -25.22
CA HIS A 228 31.11 -4.50 -25.23
C HIS A 228 32.26 -4.77 -24.27
#